data_AF-A0A067GEH9-F1
#
_entry.id   AF-A0A067GEH9-F1
#
_cell.length_a   1.000
_cell.length_b   1.000
_cell.length_c   1.000
_cell.angle_alpha   90.00
_cell.angle_beta   90.00
_cell.angle_gamma   90.00
#
_symmetry.space_group_name_H-M   'P 1'
#
loop_
_entity.id
_entity.type
_entity.pdbx_description
1 polymer ?
#
loop_
_entity_poly.entity_id
_entity_poly.type
_entity_poly.pdbx_seq_one_letter_code
_entity_poly.pdbx_strand_id
1 'polypeptide(L)' 'AFISKIQLFDSCEDMVIEDCYISVGDDAIAIKSGWDQYGIAYGRPSMNILIRNLVVRSMVR' A
#
# COMPACT_ATOMS: atom_id res chain seq x y z
N ALA A 1 -8.73 10.65 8.94
CA ALA A 1 -8.23 9.71 9.97
C ALA A 1 -6.71 9.78 10.00
N PHE A 2 -6.07 9.66 11.17
CA PHE A 2 -4.62 9.50 11.25
C PHE A 2 -4.31 8.02 11.03
N ILE A 3 -3.76 7.67 9.88
CA ILE A 3 -3.44 6.27 9.56
C ILE A 3 -1.93 6.10 9.70
N SER A 4 -1.51 5.17 10.56
CA SER A 4 -0.10 4.95 10.85
C SER A 4 0.63 4.14 9.78
N LYS A 5 -0.07 3.41 8.90
CA LYS A 5 0.48 2.71 7.71
C LYS A 5 -0.67 2.16 6.85
N ILE A 6 -0.53 2.15 5.53
CA ILE A 6 -1.44 1.39 4.64
C ILE A 6 -0.64 0.27 3.97
N GLN A 7 -0.86 -0.95 4.44
CA GLN A 7 -0.39 -2.15 3.77
C GLN A 7 -1.56 -2.72 2.98
N LEU A 8 -1.43 -2.80 1.66
CA LEU A 8 -2.35 -3.60 0.88
C LEU A 8 -2.02 -5.07 1.10
N PHE A 9 -3.02 -5.87 1.45
CA PHE A 9 -2.89 -7.32 1.41
C PHE A 9 -2.59 -7.75 -0.03
N ASP A 10 -1.87 -8.86 -0.20
CA ASP A 10 -1.42 -9.29 -1.52
C ASP A 10 -2.62 -9.47 -2.48
N SER A 11 -2.47 -8.91 -3.69
CA SER A 11 -3.40 -9.12 -4.80
C SER A 11 -4.80 -8.49 -4.63
N CYS A 12 -4.86 -7.25 -4.14
CA CYS A 12 -6.06 -6.40 -4.18
C CYS A 12 -6.32 -5.81 -5.59
N GLU A 13 -7.61 -5.62 -5.92
CA GLU A 13 -8.07 -4.93 -7.13
C GLU A 13 -9.12 -3.86 -6.79
N ASP A 14 -9.25 -2.84 -7.65
CA ASP A 14 -10.28 -1.79 -7.60
C ASP A 14 -10.33 -1.01 -6.27
N MET A 15 -9.21 -0.38 -5.92
CA MET A 15 -9.07 0.31 -4.64
C MET A 15 -8.71 1.79 -4.78
N VAL A 16 -9.23 2.62 -3.87
CA VAL A 16 -8.88 4.03 -3.77
C VAL A 16 -8.32 4.32 -2.37
N ILE A 17 -7.17 4.98 -2.31
CA ILE A 17 -6.59 5.54 -1.10
C ILE A 17 -6.54 7.05 -1.29
N GLU A 18 -7.40 7.77 -0.57
CA GLU A 18 -7.51 9.23 -0.69
C GLU A 18 -7.67 9.95 0.65
N ASP A 19 -7.28 11.23 0.68
CA ASP A 19 -7.49 12.16 1.79
C ASP A 19 -6.95 11.67 3.15
N CYS A 20 -5.78 11.00 3.12
CA CYS A 20 -5.13 10.46 4.32
C CYS A 20 -3.87 11.26 4.70
N TYR A 21 -3.66 11.40 6.01
CA TYR A 21 -2.39 11.79 6.61
C TYR A 21 -1.69 10.53 7.14
N ILE A 22 -0.48 10.25 6.65
CA ILE A 22 0.29 9.06 6.99
C ILE A 22 1.61 9.47 7.65
N SER A 23 1.90 8.92 8.82
CA SER A 23 3.15 9.17 9.55
C SER A 23 3.84 7.85 9.89
N VAL A 24 4.97 7.57 9.26
CA VAL A 24 5.64 6.24 9.29
C VAL A 24 7.15 6.36 9.47
N GLY A 25 7.76 5.29 9.98
CA GLY A 25 9.23 5.13 10.04
C GLY A 25 9.82 4.35 8.86
N ASP A 26 8.99 3.88 7.92
CA ASP A 26 9.37 3.05 6.78
C ASP A 26 8.39 3.34 5.62
N ASP A 27 7.92 2.34 4.88
CA ASP A 27 6.94 2.52 3.81
C ASP A 27 5.59 3.06 4.28
N ALA A 28 5.17 4.21 3.72
CA ALA A 28 3.85 4.81 3.96
C ALA A 28 2.72 4.01 3.31
N ILE A 29 2.95 3.55 2.08
CA ILE A 29 2.06 2.67 1.32
C ILE A 29 2.93 1.62 0.64
N ALA A 30 2.57 0.35 0.83
CA ALA A 30 3.22 -0.74 0.13
C ALA A 30 2.17 -1.60 -0.60
N ILE A 31 2.30 -1.64 -1.93
CA ILE A 31 1.51 -2.48 -2.83
C ILE A 31 2.30 -3.78 -3.06
N LYS A 32 1.67 -4.94 -2.84
CA LYS A 32 2.31 -6.24 -3.00
C LYS A 32 1.37 -7.22 -3.70
N SER A 33 1.92 -8.24 -4.34
CA SER A 33 1.17 -9.25 -5.11
C SER A 33 1.73 -10.65 -4.91
N GLY A 34 2.15 -10.97 -3.68
CA GLY A 34 2.73 -12.25 -3.29
C GLY A 34 4.25 -12.25 -3.17
N TRP A 35 4.80 -13.41 -2.81
CA TRP A 35 6.23 -13.59 -2.50
C TRP A 35 6.84 -14.76 -3.28
N ASP A 36 7.89 -14.47 -4.05
CA ASP A 36 8.73 -15.44 -4.76
C ASP A 36 7.92 -16.51 -5.54
N GLN A 37 8.32 -17.78 -5.47
CA GLN A 37 7.63 -18.90 -6.14
C GLN A 37 6.14 -19.00 -5.80
N TYR A 38 5.73 -18.57 -4.60
CA TYR A 38 4.32 -18.56 -4.21
C TYR A 38 3.55 -17.45 -4.92
N GLY A 39 4.15 -16.27 -5.07
CA GLY A 39 3.57 -15.16 -5.84
C GLY A 39 3.49 -15.48 -7.34
N ILE A 40 4.54 -16.11 -7.89
CA ILE A 40 4.56 -16.55 -9.29
C ILE A 40 3.47 -17.59 -9.54
N ALA A 41 3.34 -18.59 -8.65
CA ALA A 41 2.31 -19.62 -8.76
C ALA A 41 0.89 -19.07 -8.56
N TYR A 42 0.72 -18.08 -7.66
CA TYR A 42 -0.57 -17.44 -7.44
C TYR A 42 -1.01 -16.59 -8.64
N GLY A 43 -0.06 -15.98 -9.35
CA GLY A 43 -0.28 -15.36 -10.66
C GLY A 43 -1.29 -14.20 -10.66
N ARG A 44 -1.61 -13.63 -9.49
CA ARG A 44 -2.63 -12.60 -9.33
C ARG A 44 -1.98 -11.24 -9.02
N PRO A 45 -1.99 -10.29 -9.96
CA PRO A 45 -1.42 -8.97 -9.72
C PRO A 45 -2.30 -8.15 -8.77
N SER A 46 -1.72 -7.14 -8.13
CA SER A 46 -2.48 -6.01 -7.61
C SER A 46 -2.68 -5.00 -8.72
N MET A 47 -3.93 -4.66 -9.04
CA MET A 47 -4.25 -3.82 -10.19
C MET A 47 -5.36 -2.81 -9.89
N ASN A 48 -5.42 -1.75 -10.69
CA ASN A 48 -6.42 -0.67 -10.57
C ASN A 48 -6.49 -0.05 -9.16
N ILE A 49 -5.36 0.47 -8.68
CA ILE A 49 -5.25 1.14 -7.39
C ILE A 49 -4.99 2.63 -7.63
N LEU A 50 -5.92 3.49 -7.21
CA LEU A 50 -5.80 4.94 -7.27
C LEU A 50 -5.34 5.48 -5.91
N ILE A 51 -4.25 6.23 -5.89
CA ILE A 51 -3.73 6.88 -4.68
C ILE A 51 -3.65 8.38 -4.95
N ARG A 52 -4.40 9.19 -4.20
CA ARG A 52 -4.46 10.65 -4.42
C ARG A 52 -4.67 11.43 -3.13
N ASN A 53 -4.36 12.73 -3.16
CA ASN A 53 -4.66 13.66 -2.06
C ASN A 53 -4.11 13.22 -0.69
N LEU A 54 -2.84 12.84 -0.65
CA LEU A 54 -2.18 12.34 0.57
C LEU A 54 -1.18 13.35 1.15
N VAL A 55 -1.05 13.34 2.48
CA VAL A 55 0.05 13.97 3.20
C VAL A 55 0.85 12.87 3.89
N VAL A 56 2.13 12.70 3.51
CA VAL A 56 3.02 11.66 4.07
C VAL A 56 4.16 12.31 4.85
N ARG A 57 4.41 11.83 6.07
CA ARG A 57 5.47 12.31 6.96
C ARG A 57 6.36 11.15 7.43
N SER A 58 7.68 11.33 7.29
CA SER A 58 8.66 10.43 7.90
C SER A 58 8.82 10.73 9.39
N MET A 59 8.94 9.67 10.18
CA MET A 59 9.24 9.67 11.61
C MET A 59 10.69 9.28 11.90
N VAL A 60 11.46 8.89 10.87
CA VAL A 60 12.90 8.66 10.99
C VAL A 60 13.59 10.00 11.22
N ARG A 61 14.46 10.06 12.23
CA ARG A 61 15.25 11.25 12.57
C ARG A 61 16.47 11.38 11.66
#